data_AF-A0A954FEN7-F1
#
_entry.id   AF-A0A954FEN7-F1
#
_cell.length_a   1.000
_cell.length_b   1.000
_cell.length_c   1.000
_cell.angle_alpha   90.00
_cell.angle_beta   90.00
_cell.angle_gamma   90.00
#
_symmetry.space_group_name_H-M   'P 1'
#
loop_
_entity.id
_entity.type
_entity.pdbx_description
1 polymer ?
#
loop_
_entity_poly.entity_id
_entity_poly.type
_entity_poly.pdbx_seq_one_letter_code
_entity_poly.pdbx_strand_id
1 'polypeptide(L)'
;GLGHETSENRRRFEQGYLDLLAGKLQEHKGRVLPGIREILESLSRQPHVDLGLLTGNFEQGAKQKLEHYELNQYFDFGAYGDHHADRDDVAHEALRQIRERHASDILERTSVWVLGDTPNDITCARAIGANVIAVATGVYSLEELRECEPDYLFEHFEDVQAVLTLFEPPESLT
;
A
#
# COMPACT_ATOMS: atom_id res chain seq x y z
N GLY A 1 -11.92 -26.96 20.73
CA GLY A 1 -12.81 -26.93 19.55
C GLY A 1 -12.58 -25.62 18.86
N LEU A 2 -11.82 -25.64 17.76
CA LEU A 2 -11.34 -24.45 17.07
C LEU A 2 -12.23 -24.15 15.87
N GLY A 3 -12.59 -22.88 15.70
CA GLY A 3 -12.71 -22.27 14.38
C GLY A 3 -13.99 -22.56 13.58
N HIS A 4 -15.14 -22.09 14.06
CA HIS A 4 -16.10 -21.51 13.13
C HIS A 4 -16.05 -19.99 13.32
N GLU A 5 -15.09 -19.33 12.69
CA GLU A 5 -15.30 -17.94 12.30
C GLU A 5 -16.45 -17.94 11.29
N THR A 6 -17.68 -17.75 11.78
CA THR A 6 -18.82 -17.58 10.90
C THR A 6 -18.70 -16.22 10.22
N SER A 7 -19.16 -16.12 8.97
CA SER A 7 -19.28 -14.85 8.24
C SER A 7 -20.02 -13.76 9.02
N GLU A 8 -20.87 -14.18 9.97
CA GLU A 8 -21.59 -13.31 10.88
C GLU A 8 -20.71 -12.74 12.00
N ASN A 9 -19.80 -13.53 12.59
CA ASN A 9 -18.84 -13.03 13.58
C ASN A 9 -17.88 -12.02 12.96
N ARG A 10 -17.42 -12.28 11.73
CA ARG A 10 -16.57 -11.34 10.99
C ARG A 10 -17.30 -10.01 10.73
N ARG A 11 -18.55 -10.06 10.27
CA ARG A 11 -19.38 -8.86 10.07
C ARG A 11 -19.60 -8.08 11.37
N ARG A 12 -19.87 -8.77 12.48
CA ARG A 12 -20.05 -8.11 13.79
C ARG A 12 -18.76 -7.45 14.27
N PHE A 13 -17.62 -8.12 14.09
CA PHE A 13 -16.30 -7.55 14.40
C PHE A 13 -16.00 -6.33 13.52
N GLU A 14 -16.18 -6.45 12.21
CA GLU A 14 -15.98 -5.36 11.25
C GLU A 14 -16.84 -4.15 11.61
N GLN A 15 -18.14 -4.33 11.82
CA GLN A 15 -19.04 -3.23 12.19
C GLN A 15 -18.61 -2.58 13.51
N GLY A 16 -18.36 -3.37 14.56
CA GLY A 16 -17.93 -2.83 15.85
C GLY A 16 -16.57 -2.13 15.77
N TYR A 17 -15.66 -2.63 14.95
CA TYR A 17 -14.38 -1.99 14.66
C TYR A 17 -14.57 -0.62 13.98
N LEU A 18 -15.38 -0.56 12.91
CA LEU A 18 -15.64 0.67 12.16
C LEU A 18 -16.38 1.72 13.00
N ASP A 19 -17.35 1.31 13.82
CA ASP A 19 -18.10 2.20 14.71
C ASP A 19 -17.18 2.89 15.74
N LEU A 20 -16.15 2.19 16.20
CA LEU A 20 -15.20 2.71 17.18
C LEU A 20 -14.03 3.48 16.55
N LEU A 21 -13.70 3.21 15.28
CA LEU A 21 -12.50 3.72 14.64
C LEU A 21 -12.49 5.25 14.56
N ALA A 22 -13.61 5.86 14.17
CA ALA A 22 -13.71 7.33 14.06
C ALA A 22 -13.42 8.02 15.40
N GLY A 23 -13.96 7.51 16.51
CA GLY A 23 -13.66 8.01 17.85
C GLY A 23 -12.20 7.81 18.23
N LYS A 24 -11.65 6.63 17.94
CA LYS A 24 -10.24 6.31 18.25
C LYS A 24 -9.24 7.15 17.44
N LEU A 25 -9.55 7.52 16.20
CA LEU A 25 -8.69 8.41 15.42
C LEU A 25 -8.61 9.82 16.02
N GLN A 26 -9.67 10.29 16.68
CA GLN A 26 -9.65 11.58 17.38
C GLN A 26 -8.88 11.50 18.71
N GLU A 27 -8.96 10.37 19.40
CA GLU A 27 -8.27 10.14 20.69
C GLU A 27 -6.77 9.88 20.53
N HIS A 28 -6.38 9.13 19.48
CA HIS A 28 -5.00 8.74 19.25
C HIS A 28 -4.35 9.64 18.19
N LYS A 29 -3.30 10.37 18.59
CA LYS A 29 -2.49 11.20 17.68
C LYS A 29 -1.55 10.34 16.84
N GLY A 30 -2.09 9.66 15.84
CA GLY A 30 -1.27 9.20 14.74
C GLY A 30 -0.71 10.41 13.95
N ARG A 31 0.20 10.12 13.03
CA ARG A 31 0.80 11.16 12.17
C ARG A 31 1.06 10.59 10.78
N VAL A 32 1.02 11.46 9.78
CA VAL A 32 1.62 11.16 8.49
C VAL A 32 3.13 11.13 8.69
N LEU A 33 3.79 10.08 8.20
CA LEU A 33 5.24 9.98 8.28
C LEU A 33 5.90 11.06 7.41
N PRO A 34 7.07 11.58 7.81
CA PRO A 34 7.81 12.56 7.02
C PRO A 34 8.01 12.11 5.56
N GLY A 35 7.89 13.04 4.62
CA GLY A 35 8.05 12.80 3.18
C GLY A 35 6.83 12.20 2.46
N ILE A 36 5.97 11.42 3.14
CA ILE A 36 4.85 10.71 2.50
C ILE A 36 3.92 11.64 1.71
N ARG A 37 3.52 12.77 2.30
CA ARG A 37 2.61 13.71 1.64
C ARG A 37 3.23 14.29 0.36
N GLU A 38 4.50 14.68 0.43
CA GLU A 38 5.21 15.27 -0.71
C GLU A 38 5.44 14.25 -1.83
N ILE A 39 5.74 12.99 -1.47
CA ILE A 39 5.85 11.88 -2.42
C ILE A 39 4.52 11.64 -3.12
N LEU A 40 3.42 11.49 -2.38
CA LEU A 40 2.08 11.27 -2.94
C LEU A 40 1.64 12.45 -3.82
N GLU A 41 1.87 13.68 -3.38
CA GLU A 41 1.56 14.88 -4.18
C GLU A 41 2.38 14.95 -5.47
N SER A 42 3.66 14.56 -5.42
CA SER A 42 4.54 14.61 -6.58
C SER A 42 4.19 13.52 -7.57
N LEU A 43 3.98 12.28 -7.11
CA LEU A 43 3.62 11.14 -7.95
C LEU A 43 2.22 11.29 -8.55
N SER A 44 1.23 11.78 -7.80
CA SER A 44 -0.14 11.98 -8.32
C SER A 44 -0.25 13.05 -9.42
N ARG A 45 0.77 13.90 -9.58
CA ARG A 45 0.85 14.88 -10.69
C ARG A 45 1.52 14.29 -11.94
N GLN A 46 2.09 13.08 -11.86
CA GLN A 46 2.76 12.45 -12.98
C GLN A 46 1.74 11.64 -13.80
N PRO A 47 1.51 11.97 -15.09
CA PRO A 47 0.47 11.31 -15.89
C PRO A 47 0.76 9.85 -16.24
N HIS A 48 1.95 9.35 -15.90
CA HIS A 48 2.40 7.98 -16.16
C HIS A 48 2.49 7.14 -14.87
N VAL A 49 1.98 7.66 -13.75
CA VAL A 49 1.98 6.99 -12.45
C VAL A 49 0.54 6.86 -11.97
N ASP A 50 0.12 5.63 -11.72
CA ASP A 50 -1.12 5.33 -11.01
C ASP A 50 -0.79 4.95 -9.56
N LEU A 51 -1.55 5.51 -8.62
CA LEU A 51 -1.38 5.25 -7.20
C LEU A 51 -2.56 4.39 -6.71
N GLY A 52 -2.22 3.20 -6.21
CA GLY A 52 -3.17 2.26 -5.62
C GLY A 52 -2.84 1.94 -4.18
N LEU A 53 -3.84 1.64 -3.36
CA LEU A 53 -3.64 1.20 -1.99
C LEU A 53 -3.65 -0.33 -1.91
N LEU A 54 -2.56 -0.92 -1.43
CA LEU A 54 -2.50 -2.34 -1.08
C LEU A 54 -2.47 -2.47 0.44
N THR A 55 -3.53 -2.99 1.06
CA THR A 55 -3.58 -3.07 2.53
C THR A 55 -4.37 -4.25 3.04
N GLY A 56 -4.00 -4.72 4.22
CA GLY A 56 -4.74 -5.73 4.94
C GLY A 56 -5.93 -5.27 5.77
N ASN A 57 -6.13 -3.95 5.86
CA ASN A 57 -7.26 -3.41 6.57
C ASN A 57 -8.55 -3.65 5.78
N PHE A 58 -9.69 -3.63 6.48
CA PHE A 58 -10.97 -3.44 5.83
C PHE A 58 -10.97 -2.12 5.05
N GLU A 59 -11.57 -2.12 3.87
CA GLU A 59 -11.59 -1.00 2.92
C GLU A 59 -12.12 0.26 3.59
N GLN A 60 -13.26 0.15 4.27
CA GLN A 60 -13.86 1.27 4.98
C GLN A 60 -12.94 1.80 6.08
N GLY A 61 -12.23 0.91 6.80
CA GLY A 61 -11.30 1.29 7.85
C GLY A 61 -10.05 1.98 7.31
N ALA A 62 -9.52 1.49 6.18
CA ALA A 62 -8.41 2.12 5.47
C ALA A 62 -8.79 3.53 4.98
N LYS A 63 -9.96 3.66 4.33
CA LYS A 63 -10.50 4.93 3.86
C LYS A 63 -10.68 5.93 4.99
N GLN A 64 -11.33 5.54 6.09
CA GLN A 64 -11.50 6.43 7.26
C GLN A 64 -10.16 6.93 7.83
N LYS A 65 -9.14 6.06 7.90
CA LYS A 65 -7.79 6.47 8.33
C LYS A 65 -7.17 7.47 7.36
N LEU A 66 -7.20 7.17 6.07
CA LEU A 66 -6.60 8.03 5.04
C LEU A 66 -7.34 9.38 4.89
N GLU A 67 -8.67 9.38 5.00
CA GLU A 67 -9.49 10.60 4.98
C GLU A 67 -9.18 11.49 6.19
N HIS A 68 -9.05 10.91 7.38
CA HIS A 68 -8.68 11.65 8.59
C HIS A 68 -7.33 12.38 8.44
N TYR A 69 -6.40 11.82 7.67
CA TYR A 69 -5.10 12.43 7.38
C TYR A 69 -5.03 13.13 6.02
N GLU A 70 -6.15 13.30 5.30
CA GLU A 70 -6.20 13.95 3.99
C GLU A 70 -5.22 13.32 2.98
N LEU A 71 -5.20 11.99 2.91
CA LEU A 71 -4.38 11.20 1.96
C LEU A 71 -5.22 10.34 1.02
N ASN A 72 -6.52 10.13 1.30
CA ASN A 72 -7.36 9.20 0.53
C ASN A 72 -7.49 9.61 -0.94
N GLN A 73 -7.43 10.91 -1.23
CA GLN A 73 -7.56 11.46 -2.59
C GLN A 73 -6.41 11.08 -3.54
N TYR A 74 -5.30 10.54 -3.03
CA TYR A 74 -4.17 10.13 -3.86
C TYR A 74 -4.32 8.73 -4.44
N PHE A 75 -5.27 7.92 -3.96
CA PHE A 75 -5.40 6.52 -4.37
C PHE A 75 -6.64 6.31 -5.25
N ASP A 76 -6.45 6.00 -6.53
CA ASP A 76 -7.53 5.82 -7.50
C ASP A 76 -8.17 4.42 -7.46
N PHE A 77 -7.51 3.50 -6.76
CA PHE A 77 -7.90 2.11 -6.59
C PHE A 77 -7.24 1.48 -5.38
N GLY A 78 -7.65 0.26 -5.05
CA GLY A 78 -6.99 -0.50 -4.00
C GLY A 78 -7.50 -1.91 -3.85
N ALA A 79 -6.68 -2.73 -3.19
CA ALA A 79 -7.03 -4.06 -2.75
C ALA A 79 -6.89 -4.15 -1.23
N TYR A 80 -7.89 -4.78 -0.61
CA TYR A 80 -8.15 -4.70 0.82
C TYR A 80 -8.37 -6.09 1.43
N GLY A 81 -8.21 -6.19 2.75
CA GLY A 81 -8.37 -7.44 3.49
C GLY A 81 -9.82 -7.93 3.63
N ASP A 82 -10.80 -7.22 3.08
CA ASP A 82 -12.24 -7.56 3.16
C ASP A 82 -12.58 -8.87 2.46
N HIS A 83 -11.86 -9.20 1.39
CA HIS A 83 -12.16 -10.37 0.57
C HIS A 83 -11.15 -11.50 0.72
N HIS A 84 -9.95 -11.20 1.22
CA HIS A 84 -8.84 -12.14 1.28
C HIS A 84 -8.20 -12.09 2.67
N ALA A 85 -8.09 -13.27 3.29
CA ALA A 85 -7.33 -13.43 4.54
C ALA A 85 -5.82 -13.49 4.26
N ASP A 86 -5.45 -14.06 3.11
CA ASP A 86 -4.07 -14.13 2.63
C ASP A 86 -3.69 -12.81 1.95
N ARG A 87 -2.48 -12.31 2.23
CA ARG A 87 -1.96 -11.07 1.65
C ARG A 87 -1.57 -11.22 0.19
N ASP A 88 -1.12 -12.40 -0.23
CA ASP A 88 -0.75 -12.66 -1.62
C ASP A 88 -1.99 -12.56 -2.52
N ASP A 89 -3.14 -13.03 -2.02
CA ASP A 89 -4.42 -12.87 -2.70
C ASP A 89 -4.81 -11.38 -2.84
N VAL A 90 -4.57 -10.55 -1.82
CA VAL A 90 -4.81 -9.09 -1.89
C VAL A 90 -3.90 -8.48 -2.97
N ALA A 91 -2.64 -8.89 -3.06
CA ALA A 91 -1.72 -8.42 -4.09
C ALA A 91 -2.15 -8.83 -5.50
N HIS A 92 -2.59 -10.08 -5.67
CA HIS A 92 -3.13 -10.56 -6.95
C HIS A 92 -4.38 -9.79 -7.37
N GLU A 93 -5.25 -9.42 -6.43
CA GLU A 93 -6.41 -8.57 -6.68
C GLU A 93 -5.98 -7.16 -7.13
N ALA A 94 -4.98 -6.56 -6.50
CA ALA A 94 -4.42 -5.28 -6.95
C ALA A 94 -3.88 -5.37 -8.40
N LEU A 95 -3.12 -6.43 -8.71
CA LEU A 95 -2.60 -6.65 -10.06
C LEU A 95 -3.73 -6.86 -11.08
N ARG A 96 -4.82 -7.56 -10.70
CA ARG A 96 -6.00 -7.72 -11.55
C ARG A 96 -6.64 -6.37 -11.87
N GLN A 97 -6.82 -5.51 -10.86
CA GLN A 97 -7.38 -4.17 -11.09
C GLN A 97 -6.50 -3.31 -11.99
N ILE A 98 -5.17 -3.37 -11.84
CA ILE A 98 -4.23 -2.69 -12.76
C ILE A 98 -4.45 -3.18 -14.20
N ARG A 99 -4.52 -4.50 -14.41
CA ARG A 99 -4.72 -5.09 -15.74
C ARG A 99 -6.05 -4.71 -16.39
N GLU A 100 -7.09 -4.46 -15.60
CA GLU A 100 -8.41 -4.05 -16.09
C GLU A 100 -8.49 -2.56 -16.44
N ARG A 101 -7.61 -1.73 -15.86
CA ARG A 101 -7.58 -0.28 -16.05
C ARG A 101 -6.80 0.14 -17.30
N HIS A 102 -5.84 -0.67 -17.76
CA HIS A 102 -4.93 -0.30 -18.84
C HIS A 102 -5.02 -1.24 -20.04
N ALA A 103 -4.77 -0.69 -21.23
CA ALA A 103 -4.62 -1.47 -22.44
C ALA A 103 -3.33 -2.32 -22.39
N SER A 104 -3.31 -3.44 -23.14
CA SER A 104 -2.20 -4.40 -23.08
C SER A 104 -0.84 -3.82 -23.46
N ASP A 105 -0.80 -2.88 -24.41
CA ASP A 105 0.42 -2.20 -24.85
C ASP A 105 1.03 -1.27 -23.77
N ILE A 106 0.17 -0.71 -22.91
CA ILE A 106 0.61 0.03 -21.72
C ILE A 106 1.17 -0.94 -20.69
N LEU A 107 0.43 -2.01 -20.38
CA LEU A 107 0.83 -3.01 -19.40
C LEU A 107 2.19 -3.67 -19.71
N GLU A 108 2.52 -3.87 -20.99
CA GLU A 108 3.82 -4.39 -21.43
C GLU A 108 5.00 -3.47 -21.06
N ARG A 109 4.73 -2.19 -20.80
CA ARG A 109 5.73 -1.17 -20.44
C ARG A 109 5.61 -0.71 -18.99
N THR A 110 4.57 -1.14 -18.28
CA THR A 110 4.31 -0.78 -16.89
C THR A 110 5.21 -1.57 -15.96
N SER A 111 5.86 -0.86 -15.03
CA SER A 111 6.48 -1.46 -13.85
C SER A 111 5.54 -1.33 -12.66
N VAL A 112 5.29 -2.42 -11.94
CA VAL A 112 4.48 -2.40 -10.71
C VAL A 112 5.42 -2.32 -9.51
N TRP A 113 5.09 -1.45 -8.57
CA TRP A 113 5.88 -1.23 -7.35
C TRP A 113 5.00 -1.40 -6.12
N VAL A 114 5.53 -2.10 -5.11
CA VAL A 114 4.93 -2.21 -3.78
C VAL A 114 5.84 -1.52 -2.77
N LEU A 115 5.25 -0.67 -1.94
CA LEU A 115 5.95 0.06 -0.88
C LEU A 115 5.40 -0.40 0.46
N GLY A 116 6.27 -0.78 1.41
CA GLY A 116 5.82 -1.23 2.73
C GLY A 116 6.94 -1.35 3.76
N ASP A 117 6.56 -1.59 5.01
CA ASP A 117 7.44 -1.59 6.19
C ASP A 117 7.53 -2.95 6.87
N THR A 118 7.01 -4.01 6.23
CA THR A 118 7.02 -5.37 6.75
C THR A 118 7.61 -6.37 5.76
N PRO A 119 8.15 -7.51 6.24
CA PRO A 119 8.52 -8.64 5.38
C PRO A 119 7.39 -9.12 4.46
N ASN A 120 6.13 -8.99 4.90
CA ASN A 120 4.99 -9.39 4.10
C ASN A 120 4.82 -8.51 2.85
N ASP A 121 5.12 -7.22 2.93
CA ASP A 121 5.04 -6.34 1.76
C ASP A 121 6.02 -6.78 0.68
N ILE A 122 7.21 -7.26 1.09
CA ILE A 122 8.21 -7.85 0.21
C ILE A 122 7.70 -9.16 -0.38
N THR A 123 7.21 -10.08 0.44
CA THR A 123 6.65 -11.35 -0.04
C THR A 123 5.53 -11.14 -1.06
N CYS A 124 4.58 -10.25 -0.78
CA CYS A 124 3.45 -10.00 -1.65
C CYS A 124 3.85 -9.32 -2.96
N ALA A 125 4.82 -8.40 -2.92
CA ALA A 125 5.39 -7.83 -4.14
C ALA A 125 5.95 -8.92 -5.06
N ARG A 126 6.72 -9.85 -4.49
CA ARG A 126 7.30 -10.97 -5.24
C ARG A 126 6.23 -11.91 -5.80
N ALA A 127 5.14 -12.17 -5.07
CA ALA A 127 4.04 -13.00 -5.53
C ALA A 127 3.40 -12.50 -6.85
N ILE A 128 3.42 -11.18 -7.06
CA ILE A 128 2.89 -10.55 -8.28
C ILE A 128 3.96 -10.11 -9.28
N GLY A 129 5.24 -10.41 -9.01
CA GLY A 129 6.36 -9.99 -9.84
C GLY A 129 6.60 -8.48 -9.85
N ALA A 130 6.17 -7.77 -8.80
CA ALA A 130 6.41 -6.34 -8.63
C ALA A 130 7.82 -6.07 -8.08
N ASN A 131 8.31 -4.87 -8.36
CA ASN A 131 9.43 -4.29 -7.63
C ASN A 131 8.97 -3.93 -6.21
N VAL A 132 9.89 -3.93 -5.25
CA VAL A 132 9.60 -3.58 -3.87
C VAL A 132 10.57 -2.57 -3.28
N ILE A 133 10.00 -1.57 -2.62
CA ILE A 133 10.72 -0.64 -1.76
C ILE A 133 10.28 -0.91 -0.32
N ALA A 134 11.22 -1.37 0.51
CA ALA A 134 11.00 -1.53 1.94
C ALA A 134 11.43 -0.28 2.71
N VAL A 135 10.69 0.09 3.76
CA VAL A 135 11.02 1.25 4.61
C VAL A 135 10.96 0.89 6.11
N ALA A 136 12.04 1.15 6.85
CA ALA A 136 12.19 0.77 8.25
C ALA A 136 11.53 1.76 9.24
N THR A 137 10.34 2.26 8.90
CA THR A 137 9.54 3.15 9.77
C THR A 137 8.53 2.40 10.65
N GLY A 138 8.43 1.08 10.45
CA GLY A 138 7.50 0.19 11.13
C GLY A 138 8.06 -0.45 12.40
N VAL A 139 7.59 -1.67 12.68
CA VAL A 139 8.08 -2.49 13.80
C VAL A 139 9.32 -3.32 13.46
N TYR A 140 9.62 -3.47 12.17
CA TYR A 140 10.77 -4.22 11.68
C TYR A 140 11.95 -3.28 11.45
N SER A 141 13.12 -3.71 11.90
CA SER A 141 14.39 -3.01 11.73
C SER A 141 14.88 -3.03 10.28
N LEU A 142 15.80 -2.13 9.97
CA LEU A 142 16.47 -2.07 8.68
C LEU A 142 17.17 -3.40 8.36
N GLU A 143 17.78 -4.04 9.36
CA GLU A 143 18.45 -5.33 9.23
C GLU A 143 17.46 -6.45 8.89
N GLU A 144 16.35 -6.55 9.61
CA GLU A 144 15.30 -7.56 9.37
C GLU A 144 14.69 -7.43 7.97
N LEU A 145 14.44 -6.18 7.53
CA LEU A 145 13.93 -5.94 6.18
C LEU A 145 14.98 -6.24 5.10
N ARG A 146 16.27 -5.97 5.37
CA ARG A 146 17.36 -6.29 4.44
C ARG A 146 17.51 -7.79 4.20
N GLU A 147 17.31 -8.62 5.22
CA GLU A 147 17.34 -10.08 5.10
C GLU A 147 16.25 -10.63 4.18
N CYS A 148 15.20 -9.86 3.94
CA CYS A 148 14.12 -10.21 3.01
C CYS A 148 14.42 -9.82 1.55
N GLU A 149 15.59 -9.23 1.26
CA GLU A 149 16.07 -8.89 -0.08
C GLU A 149 15.10 -8.00 -0.92
N PRO A 150 14.70 -6.81 -0.40
CA PRO A 150 13.94 -5.85 -1.19
C PRO A 150 14.81 -5.24 -2.30
N ASP A 151 14.18 -4.72 -3.37
CA ASP A 151 14.92 -4.07 -4.46
C ASP A 151 15.54 -2.75 -4.01
N TYR A 152 14.82 -2.02 -3.15
CA TYR A 152 15.33 -0.83 -2.45
C TYR A 152 14.93 -0.87 -0.98
N LEU A 153 15.79 -0.32 -0.14
CA LEU A 153 15.60 -0.27 1.30
C LEU A 153 15.92 1.13 1.83
N PHE A 154 14.98 1.73 2.54
CA PHE A 154 15.10 3.06 3.15
C PHE A 154 14.93 2.97 4.67
N GLU A 155 15.66 3.80 5.41
CA GLU A 155 15.37 4.01 6.84
C GLU A 155 14.10 4.84 7.03
N HIS A 156 13.90 5.82 6.16
CA HIS A 156 12.76 6.74 6.13
C HIS A 156 12.65 7.40 4.76
N PHE A 157 11.56 8.13 4.51
CA PHE A 157 11.33 8.86 3.26
C PHE A 157 11.52 10.38 3.38
N GLU A 158 12.31 10.87 4.35
CA GLU A 158 12.61 12.30 4.47
C GLU A 158 13.37 12.87 3.26
N ASP A 159 14.24 12.07 2.63
CA ASP A 159 14.81 12.41 1.33
C ASP A 159 13.83 12.03 0.21
N VAL A 160 12.89 12.93 -0.05
CA VAL A 160 11.83 12.76 -1.05
C VAL A 160 12.40 12.53 -2.44
N GLN A 161 13.47 13.23 -2.81
CA GLN A 161 14.05 13.13 -4.15
C GLN A 161 14.67 11.75 -4.39
N ALA A 162 15.35 11.18 -3.39
CA ALA A 162 15.89 9.83 -3.49
C ALA A 162 14.82 8.76 -3.79
N VAL A 163 13.57 8.99 -3.35
CA VAL A 163 12.44 8.12 -3.66
C VAL A 163 11.87 8.42 -5.05
N LEU A 164 11.65 9.70 -5.37
CA LEU A 164 11.00 10.10 -6.64
C LEU A 164 11.82 9.70 -7.88
N THR A 165 13.15 9.75 -7.81
CA THR A 165 14.02 9.34 -8.94
C THR A 165 13.86 7.88 -9.33
N LEU A 166 13.31 7.02 -8.47
CA LEU A 166 13.05 5.61 -8.79
C LEU A 166 11.89 5.43 -9.79
N PHE A 167 11.03 6.44 -9.93
CA PHE A 167 9.84 6.41 -10.78
C PHE A 167 9.99 7.25 -12.04
N GLU A 168 11.13 7.90 -12.25
CA GLU A 168 11.37 8.70 -13.44
C GLU A 168 11.41 7.81 -14.70
N PRO A 169 10.74 8.22 -15.79
CA PRO A 169 10.80 7.48 -17.03
C PRO A 169 12.23 7.55 -17.60
N PRO A 170 12.74 6.49 -18.23
CA PRO A 170 14.05 6.53 -18.87
C PRO A 170 14.10 7.66 -19.92
N GLU A 171 15.23 8.39 -19.97
CA GLU A 171 15.43 9.62 -20.77
C GLU A 171 15.05 9.49 -22.26
N SER A 172 14.92 8.28 -22.80
CA SER A 172 14.54 8.00 -24.20
C SER A 172 13.04 8.11 -24.52
N LEU A 173 12.18 8.55 -23.58
CA LEU A 173 10.73 8.67 -23.77
C LEU A 173 10.22 10.14 -23.79
N THR A 174 11.13 11.12 -23.90
CA THR A 174 10.78 12.56 -24.07
C THR A 174 10.91 13.04 -25.51
#